data_AF-A0A951ZJT8-F1
#
_entry.id   AF-A0A951ZJT8-F1
#
_cell.length_a   1.000
_cell.length_b   1.000
_cell.length_c   1.000
_cell.angle_alpha   90.00
_cell.angle_beta   90.00
_cell.angle_gamma   90.00
#
_symmetry.space_group_name_H-M   'P 1'
#
loop_
_entity.id
_entity.type
_entity.pdbx_description
1 polymer ?
#
loop_
_entity_poly.entity_id
_entity_poly.type
_entity_poly.pdbx_seq_one_letter_code
_entity_poly.pdbx_strand_id
1 'polypeptide(L)' 'MKMNTIGAELRAARERARLTQADAARLIGVAPNQVYLWETGRRMPGAARYLRAMELLKAAATASDRAPG' A
#
# COMPACT_ATOMS: atom_id res chain seq x y z
N MET A 1 3.79 -21.31 5.90
CA MET A 1 2.69 -20.49 5.34
C MET A 1 2.80 -19.11 5.96
N LYS A 2 3.13 -18.04 5.22
CA LYS A 2 3.16 -16.69 5.81
C LYS A 2 1.71 -16.29 6.13
N MET A 3 1.39 -16.07 7.40
CA MET A 3 0.09 -15.51 7.81
C MET A 3 -0.04 -14.15 7.10
N ASN A 4 -1.02 -14.03 6.19
CA ASN A 4 -1.20 -12.84 5.37
C ASN A 4 -1.82 -11.75 6.24
N THR A 5 -1.00 -10.95 6.92
CA THR A 5 -1.48 -9.84 7.75
C THR A 5 -1.89 -8.66 6.86
N ILE A 6 -2.78 -7.80 7.38
CA ILE A 6 -3.18 -6.54 6.72
C ILE A 6 -1.96 -5.73 6.27
N GLY A 7 -0.91 -5.66 7.09
CA GLY A 7 0.35 -4.99 6.75
C GLY A 7 1.10 -5.64 5.59
N ALA A 8 1.15 -6.97 5.55
CA ALA A 8 1.77 -7.71 4.46
C ALA A 8 0.99 -7.55 3.14
N GLU A 9 -0.34 -7.54 3.19
CA GLU A 9 -1.21 -7.29 2.03
C GLU A 9 -0.97 -5.91 1.44
N LEU A 10 -0.91 -4.89 2.29
CA LEU A 10 -0.65 -3.52 1.90
C LEU A 10 0.73 -3.38 1.24
N ARG A 11 1.76 -3.97 1.85
CA ARG A 11 3.13 -3.99 1.31
C ARG A 11 3.17 -4.63 -0.07
N ALA A 12 2.54 -5.79 -0.23
CA ALA A 12 2.51 -6.49 -1.51
C ALA A 12 1.78 -5.68 -2.59
N ALA A 13 0.70 -4.98 -2.25
CA ALA A 13 0.01 -4.10 -3.19
C ALA A 13 0.89 -2.91 -3.61
N ARG A 14 1.61 -2.30 -2.65
CA ARG A 14 2.56 -1.22 -2.93
C ARG A 14 3.72 -1.66 -3.84
N GLU A 15 4.31 -2.81 -3.55
CA GLU A 15 5.43 -3.35 -4.33
C GLU A 15 4.99 -3.68 -5.76
N ARG A 16 3.78 -4.23 -5.96
CA ARG A 16 3.20 -4.41 -7.31
C ARG A 16 3.00 -3.09 -8.05
N ALA A 17 2.65 -2.03 -7.34
CA ALA A 17 2.56 -0.68 -7.89
C ALA A 17 3.91 0.00 -8.14
N ARG A 18 5.03 -0.67 -7.81
CA ARG A 18 6.41 -0.14 -7.91
C ARG A 18 6.62 1.17 -7.14
N LEU A 19 5.86 1.37 -6.06
CA LEU A 19 5.92 2.58 -5.24
C LEU A 19 6.84 2.39 -4.03
N THR A 20 7.58 3.44 -3.68
CA THR A 20 8.22 3.51 -2.35
C THR A 20 7.15 3.72 -1.27
N GLN A 21 7.50 3.51 0.01
CA GLN A 21 6.58 3.82 1.11
C GLN A 21 6.17 5.31 1.12
N ALA A 22 7.08 6.21 0.71
CA ALA A 22 6.79 7.64 0.63
C ALA A 22 5.82 7.97 -0.51
N ASP A 23 5.96 7.32 -1.67
CA ASP A 23 5.04 7.52 -2.80
C ASP A 23 3.66 6.96 -2.49
N ALA A 24 3.60 5.78 -1.88
CA ALA A 24 2.34 5.21 -1.39
C ALA A 24 1.67 6.14 -0.36
N ALA A 25 2.44 6.72 0.56
CA ALA A 25 1.90 7.65 1.55
C ALA A 25 1.31 8.90 0.89
N ARG A 26 2.00 9.49 -0.10
CA ARG A 26 1.48 10.59 -0.92
C ARG A 26 0.19 10.20 -1.65
N LEU A 27 0.17 9.04 -2.29
CA LEU A 27 -1.00 8.53 -3.02
C LEU A 27 -2.21 8.34 -2.08
N ILE A 28 -1.99 7.78 -0.89
CA ILE A 28 -3.04 7.49 0.10
C ILE A 28 -3.48 8.76 0.85
N GLY A 29 -2.64 9.80 0.87
CA GLY A 29 -2.88 11.04 1.61
C GLY A 29 -2.57 10.91 3.11
N VAL A 30 -1.47 10.24 3.46
CA VAL A 30 -1.00 10.07 4.85
C VAL A 30 0.49 10.40 4.98
N ALA A 31 0.96 10.54 6.22
CA ALA A 31 2.38 10.68 6.50
C ALA A 31 3.14 9.37 6.20
N PRO A 32 4.39 9.42 5.67
CA PRO A 32 5.18 8.22 5.34
C PRO A 32 5.38 7.24 6.50
N ASN A 33 5.51 7.76 7.73
CA ASN A 33 5.64 6.93 8.93
C ASN A 33 4.42 6.03 9.17
N GLN A 34 3.21 6.45 8.74
CA GLN A 34 2.00 5.64 8.89
C GLN A 34 2.06 4.39 8.03
N VAL A 35 2.55 4.49 6.79
CA VAL A 35 2.73 3.33 5.90
C VAL A 35 3.73 2.34 6.49
N TYR A 36 4.86 2.84 7.03
CA TYR A 36 5.81 1.99 7.77
C TYR A 36 5.14 1.25 8.94
N LEU A 37 4.37 1.95 9.78
CA LEU A 37 3.72 1.35 10.94
C LEU A 37 2.67 0.30 10.53
N TRP A 38 1.96 0.54 9.43
CA TRP A 38 0.98 -0.40 8.89
C TRP A 38 1.65 -1.65 8.32
N GLU A 39 2.65 -1.50 7.46
CA GLU A 39 3.34 -2.63 6.82
C GLU A 39 4.12 -3.50 7.80
N THR A 40 4.58 -2.92 8.91
CA THR A 40 5.31 -3.65 9.97
C THR A 40 4.40 -4.22 11.05
N GLY A 41 3.08 -3.97 11.00
CA GLY A 41 2.16 -4.46 12.04
C GLY A 41 2.18 -3.65 13.34
N ARG A 42 3.00 -2.59 13.45
CA ARG A 42 3.13 -1.77 14.66
C ARG A 42 1.88 -0.95 14.99
N ARG A 43 1.09 -0.61 13.97
CA ARG A 43 -0.24 0.02 14.10
C ARG A 43 -1.07 -0.40 12.91
N MET A 44 -2.36 -0.71 13.12
CA MET A 44 -3.26 -1.00 12.02
C MET A 44 -4.02 0.26 11.57
N PRO A 45 -4.24 0.45 10.26
CA PRO A 45 -5.20 1.44 9.78
C PRO A 45 -6.62 1.01 10.21
N GLY A 46 -7.51 1.98 10.40
CA GLY A 46 -8.94 1.67 10.48
C GLY A 46 -9.47 1.08 9.16
N ALA A 47 -10.55 0.30 9.21
CA ALA A 47 -11.06 -0.46 8.07
C ALA A 47 -11.30 0.39 6.81
N ALA A 48 -11.97 1.55 6.93
CA ALA A 48 -12.20 2.44 5.79
C ALA A 48 -10.90 2.95 5.15
N ARG A 49 -9.89 3.24 5.98
CA ARG A 49 -8.58 3.69 5.51
C ARG A 49 -7.80 2.56 4.85
N TYR A 50 -7.91 1.34 5.37
CA TYR A 50 -7.34 0.16 4.74
C TYR A 50 -7.91 -0.09 3.35
N LEU A 51 -9.24 -0.10 3.22
CA LEU A 51 -9.93 -0.33 1.95
C LEU A 51 -9.54 0.71 0.91
N ARG A 52 -9.53 2.00 1.29
CA ARG A 52 -9.12 3.09 0.38
C ARG A 52 -7.67 2.96 -0.05
N ALA A 53 -6.76 2.59 0.85
CA ALA A 53 -5.36 2.39 0.51
C ALA A 53 -5.19 1.24 -0.49
N MET A 54 -5.87 0.11 -0.29
CA MET A 54 -5.80 -1.04 -1.21
C MET A 54 -6.40 -0.73 -2.59
N GLU A 55 -7.49 0.03 -2.65
CA GLU A 55 -8.08 0.50 -3.91
C GLU A 55 -7.07 1.33 -4.71
N LEU A 56 -6.47 2.34 -4.08
CA LEU A 56 -5.51 3.24 -4.72
C LEU A 56 -4.24 2.51 -5.18
N LEU A 57 -3.69 1.62 -4.35
CA LEU A 57 -2.50 0.86 -4.71
C LEU A 57 -2.76 -0.11 -5.86
N LYS A 58 -3.92 -0.77 -5.90
CA LYS A 58 -4.30 -1.64 -7.04
C LYS A 58 -4.49 -0.84 -8.33
N ALA A 59 -5.11 0.34 -8.26
CA ALA A 59 -5.26 1.23 -9.41
C ALA A 59 -3.90 1.76 -9.92
N ALA A 60 -2.95 2.04 -9.03
CA ALA A 60 -1.60 2.43 -9.41
C ALA A 60 -0.82 1.28 -10.08
N ALA A 61 -0.98 0.04 -9.61
CA ALA A 61 -0.35 -1.13 -10.23
C ALA A 61 -0.85 -1.38 -11.66
N THR A 62 -2.16 -1.27 -11.90
CA THR A 62 -2.71 -1.44 -13.26
C THR A 62 -2.27 -0.33 -14.22
N ALA A 63 -2.05 0.89 -13.73
CA ALA A 63 -1.47 1.96 -14.52
C ALA A 63 0.00 1.69 -14.87
N SER A 64 0.78 1.16 -13.92
CA SER A 64 2.19 0.81 -14.15
C SER A 64 2.37 -0.32 -15.17
N ASP A 65 1.43 -1.27 -15.24
CA ASP A 65 1.49 -2.39 -16.21
C ASP A 65 1.15 -1.97 -17.65
N ARG A 66 0.51 -0.81 -17.84
CA ARG A 66 0.06 -0.32 -19.15
C ARG A 66 1.04 0.62 -19.85
N ALA A 67 2.16 0.99 -19.25
CA ALA A 67 3.17 1.80 -19.93
C ALA A 67 3.91 0.92 -20.97
N PRO A 68 3.75 1.13 -22.29
CA PRO A 68 4.61 0.48 -23.27
C PRO A 68 6.04 1.00 -23.08
N GLY A 69 7.00 0.08 -23.10
CA GLY A 69 8.44 0.40 -23.17
C GLY A 69 8.83 0.93 -24.54
#